data_AF-A0A2S9FRE9-F1
#
_entry.id   AF-A0A2S9FRE9-F1
#
_cell.length_a   1.000
_cell.length_b   1.000
_cell.length_c   1.000
_cell.angle_alpha   90.00
_cell.angle_beta   90.00
_cell.angle_gamma   90.00
#
_symmetry.space_group_name_H-M   'P 1'
#
loop_
_entity.id
_entity.type
_entity.pdbx_description
1 polymer ?
#
loop_
_entity_poly.entity_id
_entity_poly.type
_entity_poly.pdbx_seq_one_letter_code
_entity_poly.pdbx_strand_id
1 'polypeptide(L)'
;SVAKSVGNGYPLGAVITSRAVADAFAAEGYFFSSTGGSPLSCAIGMTVLDALRDEGLQDNALRVGEHLKARLEALRDKHPLIGTVHGFGLYLGVEMVRD
;
A
#
# COMPACT_ATOMS: atom_id res chain seq x y z
N SER A 1 0.84 -8.24 -7.63
CA SER A 1 -0.45 -7.58 -7.93
C SER A 1 -0.62 -6.38 -7.02
N VAL A 2 -1.45 -5.42 -7.42
CA VAL A 2 -1.78 -4.22 -6.64
C VAL A 2 -3.30 -4.00 -6.63
N ALA A 3 -3.83 -3.46 -5.54
CA ALA A 3 -5.25 -3.20 -5.30
C ALA A 3 -5.35 -2.14 -4.17
N LYS A 4 -6.49 -2.09 -3.45
CA LYS A 4 -6.71 -1.21 -2.29
C LYS A 4 -6.55 0.28 -2.65
N SER A 5 -5.45 0.90 -2.23
CA SER A 5 -5.17 2.31 -2.43
C SER A 5 -5.01 2.69 -3.89
N VAL A 6 -4.73 1.75 -4.80
CA VAL A 6 -4.58 2.04 -6.23
C VAL A 6 -5.84 2.68 -6.85
N GLY A 7 -7.03 2.33 -6.36
CA GLY A 7 -8.29 2.96 -6.75
C GLY A 7 -8.83 3.95 -5.72
N ASN A 8 -8.14 4.12 -4.59
CA ASN A 8 -8.51 4.98 -3.46
C ASN A 8 -10.03 4.98 -3.13
N GLY A 9 -10.60 3.79 -2.95
CA GLY A 9 -12.04 3.60 -2.67
C GLY A 9 -12.87 3.20 -3.89
N TYR A 10 -12.36 3.38 -5.11
CA TYR A 10 -12.97 2.87 -6.34
C TYR A 10 -12.42 1.48 -6.70
N PRO A 11 -13.22 0.56 -7.29
CA PRO A 11 -12.73 -0.74 -7.72
C PRO A 11 -11.65 -0.64 -8.80
N LEU A 12 -10.41 -0.92 -8.41
CA LEU A 12 -9.26 -1.04 -9.31
C LEU A 12 -8.24 -2.02 -8.74
N GLY A 13 -7.73 -2.88 -9.60
CA GLY A 13 -6.60 -3.75 -9.34
C GLY A 13 -5.77 -3.92 -10.60
N ALA A 14 -4.48 -4.18 -10.43
CA ALA A 14 -3.58 -4.42 -11.55
C ALA A 14 -2.59 -5.55 -11.23
N VAL A 15 -2.16 -6.23 -12.30
CA VAL A 15 -1.04 -7.17 -12.25
C VAL A 15 0.09 -6.53 -13.04
N ILE A 16 1.21 -6.30 -12.37
CA ILE A 16 2.44 -5.79 -12.98
C ILE A 16 3.35 -6.99 -13.14
N THR A 17 3.77 -7.26 -14.37
CA THR A 17 4.61 -8.42 -14.72
C THR A 17 5.55 -8.09 -15.87
N SER A 18 6.54 -8.94 -16.11
CA SER A 18 7.46 -8.77 -17.23
C SER A 18 6.79 -9.12 -18.56
N ARG A 19 7.33 -8.58 -19.65
CA ARG A 19 6.87 -8.90 -21.01
C ARG A 19 6.90 -10.40 -21.29
N ALA A 20 7.99 -11.08 -20.93
CA ALA A 20 8.12 -12.52 -21.15
C ALA A 20 7.00 -13.33 -20.47
N VAL A 21 6.60 -12.94 -19.25
CA VAL A 21 5.50 -13.60 -18.53
C VAL A 21 4.15 -13.27 -19.16
N ALA A 22 3.94 -12.00 -19.57
CA ALA A 22 2.70 -11.58 -20.23
C ALA A 22 2.51 -12.30 -21.59
N ASP A 23 3.57 -12.41 -22.38
CA ASP A 23 3.55 -13.05 -23.70
C ASP A 23 3.32 -14.56 -23.57
N ALA A 24 4.00 -15.22 -22.61
CA ALA A 24 3.77 -16.63 -22.31
C ALA A 24 2.32 -16.90 -21.86
N PHE A 25 1.76 -16.02 -21.02
CA PHE A 25 0.38 -16.14 -20.56
C PHE A 25 -0.63 -15.92 -21.72
N ALA A 26 -0.38 -14.95 -22.59
CA ALA A 26 -1.24 -14.68 -23.74
C ALA A 26 -1.25 -15.83 -24.76
N ALA A 27 -0.15 -16.60 -24.86
CA ALA A 27 -0.07 -17.78 -25.72
C ALA A 27 -0.98 -18.93 -25.24
N GLU A 28 -1.25 -19.03 -23.94
CA GLU A 28 -2.14 -20.04 -23.35
C GLU A 28 -3.63 -19.66 -23.43
N GLY A 29 -3.93 -18.38 -23.70
CA GLY A 29 -5.29 -17.89 -23.88
C GLY A 29 -5.48 -16.42 -23.54
N TYR A 30 -6.69 -15.92 -23.82
CA TYR A 30 -7.05 -14.53 -23.56
C TYR A 30 -7.66 -14.37 -22.16
N PHE A 31 -7.11 -13.44 -21.37
CA PHE A 31 -7.75 -12.98 -20.14
C PHE A 31 -8.62 -11.76 -20.43
N PHE A 32 -9.86 -11.78 -19.95
CA PHE A 32 -10.76 -10.64 -20.05
C PHE A 32 -11.52 -10.41 -18.75
N SER A 33 -11.94 -9.17 -18.54
CA SER A 33 -12.90 -8.79 -17.51
C SER A 33 -13.80 -7.70 -18.06
N SER A 34 -15.12 -7.85 -17.92
CA SER A 34 -16.11 -6.92 -18.50
C SER A 34 -15.94 -5.48 -18.00
N THR A 35 -15.45 -5.29 -16.78
CA THR A 35 -15.19 -3.98 -16.18
C THR A 35 -13.69 -3.69 -16.02
N GLY A 36 -12.83 -4.66 -16.35
CA GLY A 36 -11.39 -4.52 -16.25
C GLY A 36 -10.87 -3.48 -17.24
N GLY A 37 -10.04 -2.55 -16.76
CA GLY A 37 -9.46 -1.51 -17.60
C GLY A 37 -10.46 -0.45 -18.07
N SER A 38 -11.58 -0.25 -17.36
CA SER A 38 -12.54 0.82 -17.72
C SER A 38 -11.85 2.19 -17.75
N PRO A 39 -12.22 3.10 -18.68
CA PRO A 39 -11.62 4.44 -18.75
C PRO A 39 -11.72 5.22 -17.43
N LEU A 40 -12.83 5.06 -16.70
CA LEU A 40 -13.02 5.67 -15.39
C LEU A 40 -12.05 5.10 -14.35
N SER A 41 -11.91 3.78 -14.27
CA SER A 41 -10.95 3.13 -13.37
C SER A 41 -9.52 3.60 -13.67
N CYS A 42 -9.15 3.69 -14.95
CA CYS A 42 -7.83 4.17 -15.37
C CYS A 42 -7.60 5.63 -14.98
N ALA A 43 -8.57 6.52 -15.24
CA ALA A 43 -8.46 7.93 -14.86
C ALA A 43 -8.28 8.11 -13.35
N ILE A 44 -9.06 7.38 -12.53
CA ILE A 44 -8.93 7.41 -11.07
C ILE A 44 -7.55 6.92 -10.64
N GLY A 45 -7.09 5.79 -11.18
CA GLY A 45 -5.77 5.24 -10.85
C GLY A 45 -4.63 6.21 -11.17
N MET A 46 -4.71 6.90 -12.31
CA MET A 46 -3.74 7.93 -12.68
C MET A 46 -3.77 9.11 -11.69
N THR A 47 -4.96 9.62 -11.36
CA THR A 47 -5.10 10.71 -10.36
C THR A 47 -4.53 10.33 -8.99
N VAL A 48 -4.70 9.07 -8.56
CA VAL A 48 -4.10 8.58 -7.31
C VAL A 48 -2.58 8.61 -7.38
N LEU A 49 -1.99 8.17 -8.50
CA LEU A 49 -0.54 8.21 -8.69
C LEU A 49 -0.01 9.64 -8.73
N ASP A 50 -0.75 10.56 -9.37
CA ASP A 50 -0.43 11.98 -9.37
C ASP A 50 -0.44 12.56 -7.96
N ALA A 51 -1.47 12.29 -7.15
CA ALA A 51 -1.53 12.73 -5.75
C ALA A 51 -0.37 12.16 -4.91
N LEU A 52 -0.05 10.87 -5.06
CA LEU A 52 1.08 10.24 -4.37
C LEU A 52 2.41 10.96 -4.66
N ARG A 53 2.62 11.35 -5.93
CA ARG A 53 3.83 12.05 -6.39
C ARG A 53 3.82 13.52 -5.96
N ASP A 54 2.78 14.25 -6.31
CA ASP A 54 2.73 15.72 -6.24
C ASP A 54 2.61 16.22 -4.80
N GLU A 55 1.98 15.44 -3.92
CA GLU A 55 1.88 15.75 -2.49
C GLU A 55 3.01 15.10 -1.66
N GLY A 56 3.94 14.37 -2.29
CA GLY A 56 5.07 13.73 -1.60
C GLY A 56 4.63 12.73 -0.52
N LEU A 57 3.56 11.97 -0.77
CA LEU A 57 2.90 11.18 0.27
C LEU A 57 3.77 10.02 0.80
N GLN A 58 4.68 9.48 -0.02
CA GLN A 58 5.62 8.45 0.42
C GLN A 58 6.64 9.00 1.43
N ASP A 59 7.21 10.17 1.14
CA ASP A 59 8.15 10.84 2.03
C ASP A 59 7.46 11.31 3.33
N ASN A 60 6.22 11.78 3.22
CA ASN A 60 5.41 12.09 4.38
C ASN A 60 5.16 10.85 5.24
N ALA A 61 4.81 9.71 4.62
CA ALA A 61 4.59 8.46 5.35
C ALA A 61 5.87 7.98 6.06
N LEU A 62 7.04 8.16 5.45
CA LEU A 62 8.33 7.89 6.09
C LEU A 62 8.54 8.80 7.31
N ARG A 63 8.53 10.12 7.10
CA ARG A 63 8.85 11.11 8.14
C ARG A 63 7.86 11.07 9.32
N VAL A 64 6.57 11.02 9.05
CA VAL A 64 5.54 10.96 10.10
C VAL A 64 5.49 9.58 10.74
N GLY A 65 5.70 8.52 9.95
CA GLY A 65 5.80 7.15 10.45
C GLY A 65 6.94 6.94 11.43
N GLU A 66 8.13 7.45 11.12
CA GLU A 66 9.29 7.43 12.02
C GLU A 66 9.01 8.18 13.32
N HIS A 67 8.41 9.37 13.23
CA HIS A 67 7.99 10.12 14.42
C HIS A 67 7.01 9.32 15.28
N LEU A 68 5.96 8.76 14.66
CA LEU A 68 4.96 7.96 15.36
C LEU A 68 5.59 6.73 16.02
N LYS A 69 6.44 6.00 15.30
CA LYS A 69 7.13 4.81 15.81
C LYS A 69 8.00 5.14 17.02
N ALA A 70 8.84 6.17 16.94
CA ALA A 70 9.69 6.59 18.05
C ALA A 70 8.88 6.96 19.31
N ARG A 71 7.71 7.59 19.12
CA ARG A 71 6.81 7.93 20.24
C ARG A 71 6.13 6.72 20.85
N LEU A 72 5.75 5.74 20.04
CA LEU A 72 5.21 4.46 20.51
C LEU A 72 6.26 3.65 21.27
N GLU A 73 7.51 3.64 20.78
CA GLU A 73 8.63 2.99 21.47
C GLU A 73 8.92 3.65 22.82
N ALA A 74 8.92 4.99 22.91
CA ALA A 74 9.11 5.71 24.17
C ALA A 74 7.97 5.48 25.19
N LEU A 75 6.78 5.07 24.76
CA LEU A 75 5.69 4.71 25.68
C LEU A 75 5.96 3.41 26.44
N ARG A 76 6.88 2.56 25.95
CA ARG A 76 7.28 1.32 26.63
C ARG A 76 7.86 1.59 28.02
N ASP A 77 8.58 2.70 28.19
CA ASP A 77 9.14 3.13 29.47
C ASP A 77 8.06 3.41 30.53
N LYS A 78 6.83 3.72 30.09
CA LYS A 78 5.69 4.05 30.97
C LYS A 78 4.66 2.93 31.07
N HIS A 79 4.62 2.05 30.08
CA HIS A 79 3.59 1.03 29.95
C HIS A 79 4.23 -0.34 29.66
N PRO A 80 4.46 -1.16 30.70
CA PRO A 80 5.07 -2.49 30.55
C PRO A 80 4.28 -3.45 29.63
N LEU A 81 2.99 -3.18 29.39
CA LEU A 81 2.15 -3.95 28.46
C LEU A 81 2.57 -3.77 26.99
N ILE A 82 3.32 -2.72 26.66
CA ILE A 82 3.76 -2.46 25.30
C ILE A 82 5.02 -3.28 25.03
N GLY A 83 4.85 -4.30 24.19
CA GLY A 83 5.92 -5.14 23.66
C GLY A 83 6.64 -4.45 22.50
N THR A 84 6.77 -5.17 21.38
CA THR A 84 7.48 -4.68 20.19
C THR A 84 6.61 -3.75 19.35
N VAL A 85 7.19 -2.70 18.77
CA VAL A 85 6.54 -1.87 17.74
C VAL A 85 7.04 -2.30 16.36
N HIS A 86 6.18 -2.95 15.59
CA HIS A 86 6.49 -3.48 14.27
C HIS A 86 6.15 -2.50 13.15
N GLY A 87 6.76 -2.73 11.98
CA GLY A 87 6.43 -2.05 10.75
C GLY A 87 7.30 -0.83 10.43
N PHE A 88 6.90 -0.14 9.36
CA PHE A 88 7.62 0.98 8.75
C PHE A 88 6.64 1.98 8.10
N GLY A 89 7.10 3.23 7.96
CA GLY A 89 6.23 4.33 7.54
C GLY A 89 4.99 4.41 8.43
N LEU A 90 3.81 4.61 7.83
CA LEU A 90 2.53 4.63 8.53
C LEU A 90 1.86 3.26 8.67
N TYR A 91 2.56 2.17 8.33
CA TYR A 91 2.09 0.81 8.55
C TYR A 91 2.76 0.25 9.81
N LEU A 92 2.21 0.61 10.97
CA LEU A 92 2.74 0.25 12.28
C LEU A 92 1.78 -0.64 13.06
N GLY A 93 2.33 -1.57 13.83
CA GLY A 93 1.59 -2.41 14.76
C GLY A 93 2.26 -2.40 16.12
N VAL A 94 1.48 -2.25 17.20
CA VAL A 94 1.98 -2.32 18.57
C VAL A 94 1.57 -3.67 19.15
N GLU A 95 2.55 -4.48 19.48
CA GLU A 95 2.34 -5.72 20.20
C GLU A 95 2.02 -5.41 21.67
N MET A 96 0.92 -5.96 22.17
CA MET A 96 0.55 -5.86 23.58
C MET A 96 0.83 -7.21 24.22
N VAL A 97 1.73 -7.23 25.20
CA VAL A 97 2.16 -8.45 25.89
C VAL A 97 1.72 -8.41 27.35
N ARG A 98 1.29 -9.57 27.84
CA ARG A 98 1.05 -9.87 29.24
C ARG A 98 1.54 -11.29 29.45
N ASP A 99 2.31 -11.50 30.51
CA ASP A 99 2.77 -12.84 30.92
C ASP A 99 1.62 -13.86 30.94
#